data_AF-A0A2W2K569-F1
#
_entry.id   AF-A0A2W2K569-F1
#
_cell.length_a   1.000
_cell.length_b   1.000
_cell.length_c   1.000
_cell.angle_alpha   90.00
_cell.angle_beta   90.00
_cell.angle_gamma   90.00
#
_symmetry.space_group_name_H-M   'P 1'
#
loop_
_entity.id
_entity.type
_entity.pdbx_description
1 polymer ?
#
loop_
_entity_poly.entity_id
_entity_poly.type
_entity_poly.pdbx_seq_one_letter_code
_entity_poly.pdbx_strand_id
1 'polypeptide(L)'
;MVPEVTSEGPHGAPAEEAPAPRGEVRPSLAYDTLARLGLHDPRLALSSADCAALEPLVADWLARGVTPEHLTRVLVAGLPEQVRSPRGFVQRRLVDKLPPEQPAPTVPPAPRALMECTDCRVPGRPEALPGGLCRACRSSGRTTPSEGPTGMRPVAVRARAAEVRASMRAPQTIRTNLLRVKQ
;
A
#
# COMPACT_ATOMS: atom_id res chain seq x y z
N MET A 1 85.92 21.44 26.10
CA MET A 1 85.55 20.50 25.03
C MET A 1 84.14 20.87 24.60
N VAL A 2 84.03 21.60 23.49
CA VAL A 2 82.77 22.09 22.89
C VAL A 2 82.10 20.96 22.09
N PRO A 3 80.77 21.06 21.83
CA PRO A 3 79.91 19.94 21.50
C PRO A 3 79.88 19.62 20.00
N GLU A 4 79.55 18.37 19.68
CA GLU A 4 79.25 17.88 18.33
C GLU A 4 77.76 17.56 18.20
N VAL A 5 77.31 17.49 16.95
CA VAL A 5 76.09 18.06 16.42
C VAL A 5 75.18 16.98 15.81
N THR A 6 73.89 17.33 15.67
CA THR A 6 72.88 16.79 14.72
C THR A 6 72.38 15.35 14.84
N SER A 7 71.05 15.19 14.96
CA SER A 7 70.24 14.64 13.85
C SER A 7 68.74 14.76 14.08
N GLU A 8 68.07 14.97 12.96
CA GLU A 8 66.67 15.31 12.73
C GLU A 8 65.71 14.12 12.84
N GLY A 9 64.42 14.42 12.99
CA GLY A 9 63.33 13.51 12.62
C GLY A 9 61.97 13.94 13.18
N PRO A 10 61.12 14.65 12.40
CA PRO A 10 59.71 14.77 12.73
C PRO A 10 59.04 13.43 12.41
N HIS A 11 58.90 12.56 13.40
CA HIS A 11 58.08 11.37 13.27
C HIS A 11 56.61 11.82 13.35
N GLY A 12 56.01 12.03 12.18
CA GLY A 12 54.57 12.19 12.05
C GLY A 12 53.89 10.99 12.72
N ALA A 13 53.14 11.27 13.77
CA ALA A 13 52.28 10.29 14.39
C ALA A 13 51.36 9.69 13.30
N PRO A 14 51.19 8.35 13.25
CA PRO A 14 50.10 7.78 12.47
C PRO A 14 48.82 8.44 12.94
N ALA A 15 48.10 9.07 12.01
CA ALA A 15 46.76 9.56 12.26
C ALA A 15 45.96 8.38 12.81
N GLU A 16 45.59 8.50 14.09
CA GLU A 16 44.67 7.58 14.74
C GLU A 16 43.35 7.69 13.98
N GLU A 17 43.14 6.73 13.09
CA GLU A 17 41.92 6.62 12.32
C GLU A 17 40.80 6.33 13.31
N ALA A 18 40.10 7.40 13.68
CA ALA A 18 39.00 7.35 14.62
C ALA A 18 38.05 6.23 14.17
N PRO A 19 37.67 5.30 15.06
CA PRO A 19 36.78 4.21 14.69
C PRO A 19 35.50 4.83 14.15
N ALA A 20 35.18 4.50 12.90
CA ALA A 20 33.91 4.86 12.29
C ALA A 20 32.78 4.54 13.30
N PRO A 21 31.74 5.41 13.42
CA PRO A 21 30.65 5.15 14.33
C PRO A 21 30.12 3.75 14.00
N ARG A 22 30.34 2.81 14.92
CA ARG A 22 29.80 1.46 14.82
C ARG A 22 28.30 1.65 14.82
N GLY A 23 27.71 1.74 13.63
CA GLY A 23 26.29 1.93 13.45
C GLY A 23 25.61 0.92 14.35
N GLU A 24 24.81 1.39 15.29
CA GLU A 24 24.06 0.53 16.18
C GLU A 24 23.25 -0.42 15.31
N VAL A 25 23.71 -1.68 15.22
CA VAL A 25 23.01 -2.70 14.44
C VAL A 25 21.72 -2.95 15.19
N ARG A 26 20.66 -2.28 14.76
CA ARG A 26 19.33 -2.49 15.32
C ARG A 26 18.97 -3.96 15.08
N PRO A 27 18.48 -4.68 16.11
CA PRO A 27 17.99 -6.04 15.92
C PRO A 27 16.93 -6.06 14.82
N SER A 28 16.90 -7.15 14.05
CA SER A 28 15.87 -7.33 13.04
C SER A 28 14.51 -7.60 13.70
N LEU A 29 13.44 -7.37 12.94
CA LEU A 29 12.08 -7.72 13.38
C LEU A 29 11.96 -9.21 13.74
N ALA A 30 12.66 -10.09 13.01
CA ALA A 30 12.68 -11.53 13.26
C ALA A 30 13.32 -11.85 14.63
N TYR A 31 14.48 -11.25 14.92
CA TYR A 31 15.15 -11.39 16.20
C TYR A 31 14.28 -10.85 17.35
N ASP A 32 13.73 -9.66 17.20
CA ASP A 32 12.88 -9.03 18.23
C ASP A 32 11.62 -9.86 18.54
N THR A 33 11.05 -10.50 17.52
CA THR A 33 9.90 -11.40 17.70
C THR A 33 10.28 -12.62 18.55
N LEU A 34 11.43 -13.24 18.28
CA LEU A 34 11.95 -14.37 19.06
C LEU A 34 12.30 -13.98 20.49
N ALA A 35 12.96 -12.84 20.69
CA ALA A 35 13.37 -12.35 22.00
C ALA A 35 12.17 -12.08 22.93
N ARG A 36 11.00 -11.77 22.36
CA ARG A 36 9.76 -11.53 23.12
C ARG A 36 8.99 -12.80 23.48
N LEU A 37 9.34 -13.98 22.93
CA LEU A 37 8.59 -15.22 23.21
C LEU A 37 8.53 -15.57 24.69
N GLY A 38 9.62 -15.38 25.43
CA GLY A 38 9.66 -15.65 26.87
C GLY A 38 8.71 -14.75 27.70
N LEU A 39 8.33 -13.58 27.18
CA LEU A 39 7.32 -12.70 27.80
C LEU A 39 5.89 -13.22 27.57
N HIS A 40 5.67 -13.98 26.50
CA HIS A 40 4.38 -14.58 26.19
C HIS A 40 4.21 -15.95 26.85
N ASP A 41 5.25 -16.77 26.87
CA ASP A 41 5.29 -18.03 27.61
C ASP A 41 6.72 -18.30 28.12
N PRO A 42 6.94 -18.34 29.45
CA PRO A 42 8.28 -18.53 30.03
C PRO A 42 8.98 -19.83 29.59
N ARG A 43 8.22 -20.86 29.16
CA ARG A 43 8.78 -22.14 28.67
C ARG A 43 9.51 -21.96 27.33
N LEU A 44 9.34 -20.82 26.65
CA LEU A 44 9.96 -20.47 25.38
C LEU A 44 11.01 -19.36 25.51
N ALA A 45 11.58 -19.13 26.71
CA ALA A 45 12.72 -18.23 26.85
C ALA A 45 13.91 -18.74 26.02
N LEU A 46 14.50 -17.84 25.22
CA LEU A 46 15.61 -18.12 24.31
C LEU A 46 16.82 -17.24 24.65
N SER A 47 18.02 -17.78 24.50
CA SER A 47 19.25 -17.00 24.57
C SER A 47 19.41 -16.12 23.32
N SER A 48 20.26 -15.09 23.39
CA SER A 48 20.58 -14.26 22.20
C SER A 48 21.16 -15.09 21.05
N ALA A 49 21.99 -16.09 21.37
CA ALA A 49 22.56 -17.00 20.38
C ALA A 49 21.49 -17.88 19.71
N ASP A 50 20.48 -18.32 20.47
CA ASP A 50 19.36 -19.07 19.92
C ASP A 50 18.47 -18.20 19.03
N CYS A 51 18.20 -16.95 19.46
CA CYS A 51 17.46 -15.99 18.65
C CYS A 51 18.17 -15.75 17.31
N ALA A 52 19.47 -15.47 17.34
CA ALA A 52 20.26 -15.25 16.12
C ALA A 52 20.28 -16.49 15.20
N ALA A 53 20.35 -17.69 15.77
CA ALA A 53 20.36 -18.92 14.98
C ALA A 53 19.01 -19.27 14.35
N LEU A 54 17.90 -18.84 14.96
CA LEU A 54 16.54 -19.08 14.46
C LEU A 54 16.03 -17.94 13.55
N GLU A 55 16.69 -16.79 13.59
CA GLU A 55 16.33 -15.59 12.85
C GLU A 55 16.10 -15.82 11.34
N PRO A 56 16.93 -16.60 10.61
CA PRO A 56 16.69 -16.84 9.19
C PRO A 56 15.36 -17.57 8.92
N LEU A 57 14.99 -18.52 9.78
CA LEU A 57 13.73 -19.23 9.64
C LEU A 57 12.53 -18.31 9.87
N VAL A 58 12.63 -17.40 10.84
CA VAL A 58 11.59 -16.40 11.07
C VAL A 58 11.52 -15.41 9.91
N ALA A 59 12.66 -15.00 9.35
CA ALA A 59 12.70 -14.15 8.16
C ALA A 59 11.95 -14.78 6.98
N ASP A 60 12.06 -16.10 6.78
CA ASP A 60 11.31 -16.82 5.74
C ASP A 60 9.79 -16.77 5.97
N TRP A 61 9.34 -16.87 7.22
CA TRP A 61 7.92 -16.71 7.57
C TRP A 61 7.43 -15.29 7.27
N LEU A 62 8.23 -14.28 7.66
CA LEU A 62 7.90 -12.87 7.41
C LEU A 62 7.87 -12.56 5.91
N ALA A 63 8.80 -13.11 5.12
CA ALA A 63 8.85 -12.98 3.67
C ALA A 63 7.61 -13.58 2.98
N ARG A 64 6.99 -14.60 3.60
CA ARG A 64 5.71 -15.21 3.17
C ARG A 64 4.48 -14.42 3.63
N GLY A 65 4.67 -13.25 4.23
CA GLY A 65 3.61 -12.34 4.65
C GLY A 65 3.02 -12.63 6.03
N VAL A 66 3.65 -13.50 6.83
CA VAL A 66 3.22 -13.73 8.20
C VAL A 66 3.60 -12.54 9.09
N THR A 67 2.67 -12.03 9.89
CA THR A 67 2.98 -10.96 10.86
C THR A 67 3.65 -11.54 12.12
N PRO A 68 4.47 -10.74 12.84
CA PRO A 68 5.06 -11.15 14.12
C PRO A 68 4.04 -11.69 15.12
N GLU A 69 2.86 -11.07 15.23
CA GLU A 69 1.80 -11.46 16.16
C GLU A 69 1.17 -12.79 15.76
N HIS A 70 1.03 -13.05 14.45
CA HIS A 70 0.57 -14.36 13.98
C HIS A 70 1.63 -15.44 14.24
N LEU A 71 2.90 -15.15 13.97
CA LEU A 71 4.01 -16.05 14.24
C LEU A 71 4.08 -16.42 15.73
N THR A 72 4.03 -15.43 16.63
CA THR A 72 4.00 -15.66 18.08
C THR A 72 2.84 -16.56 18.47
N ARG A 73 1.61 -16.29 17.98
CA ARG A 73 0.44 -17.15 18.26
C ARG A 73 0.68 -18.60 17.82
N VAL A 74 1.25 -18.82 16.63
CA VAL A 74 1.59 -20.16 16.15
C VAL A 74 2.64 -20.82 17.05
N LEU A 75 3.67 -20.09 17.49
CA LEU A 75 4.74 -20.64 18.31
C LEU A 75 4.29 -21.00 19.74
N VAL A 76 3.34 -20.26 20.33
CA VAL A 76 2.84 -20.53 21.69
C VAL A 76 1.61 -21.46 21.72
N ALA A 77 1.01 -21.80 20.58
CA ALA A 77 -0.19 -22.63 20.55
C ALA A 77 0.09 -24.09 20.93
N GLY A 78 -0.69 -24.68 21.85
CA GLY A 78 -0.60 -26.11 22.15
C GLY A 78 0.78 -26.56 22.63
N LEU A 79 1.42 -25.78 23.50
CA LEU A 79 2.69 -26.15 24.11
C LEU A 79 2.50 -27.37 25.04
N PRO A 80 3.44 -28.32 25.04
CA PRO A 80 3.44 -29.41 26.02
C PRO A 80 3.63 -28.84 27.42
N GLU A 81 3.22 -29.60 28.44
CA GLU A 81 3.38 -29.19 29.85
C GLU A 81 4.81 -28.74 30.17
N GLN A 82 5.81 -29.48 29.67
CA GLN A 82 7.22 -29.16 29.80
C GLN A 82 7.91 -29.11 28.43
N VAL A 83 8.66 -28.05 28.18
CA VAL A 83 9.51 -27.89 27.00
C VAL A 83 10.97 -28.07 27.42
N ARG A 84 11.56 -29.23 27.11
CA ARG A 84 12.95 -29.54 27.49
C ARG A 84 14.00 -28.80 26.67
N SER A 85 13.65 -28.41 25.44
CA SER A 85 14.53 -27.64 24.54
C SER A 85 13.72 -26.57 23.81
N PRO A 86 13.71 -25.31 24.32
CA PRO A 86 12.98 -24.21 23.69
C PRO A 86 13.41 -23.97 22.25
N ARG A 87 14.72 -23.86 22.00
CA ARG A 87 15.29 -23.67 20.66
C ARG A 87 14.86 -24.80 19.71
N GLY A 88 15.06 -26.05 20.11
CA GLY A 88 14.73 -27.21 19.26
C GLY A 88 13.24 -27.29 18.94
N PHE A 89 12.38 -26.97 19.92
CA PHE A 89 10.94 -26.93 19.72
C PHE A 89 10.52 -25.83 18.73
N VAL A 90 11.02 -24.60 18.92
CA VAL A 90 10.71 -23.47 18.04
C VAL A 90 11.21 -23.74 16.63
N GLN A 91 12.45 -24.23 16.48
CA GLN A 91 13.01 -24.60 15.18
C GLN A 91 12.13 -25.62 14.44
N ARG A 92 11.78 -26.71 15.13
CA ARG A 92 10.92 -27.77 14.59
C ARG A 92 9.59 -27.21 14.10
N ARG A 93 8.96 -26.36 14.90
CA ARG A 93 7.68 -25.76 14.55
C ARG A 93 7.79 -24.78 13.38
N LEU A 94 8.83 -23.94 13.33
CA LEU A 94 9.07 -23.03 12.21
C LEU A 94 9.26 -23.78 10.90
N VAL A 95 9.94 -24.93 10.92
CA VAL A 95 10.12 -25.77 9.73
C VAL A 95 8.82 -26.52 9.37
N ASP A 96 8.24 -27.23 10.33
CA ASP A 96 7.09 -28.11 10.07
C ASP A 96 5.79 -27.36 9.76
N LYS A 97 5.68 -26.09 10.20
CA LYS A 97 4.48 -25.24 9.98
C LYS A 97 4.72 -24.11 8.99
N LEU A 98 5.85 -24.11 8.27
CA LEU A 98 6.17 -23.07 7.30
C LEU A 98 5.01 -22.92 6.29
N PRO A 99 4.41 -21.72 6.16
CA PRO A 99 3.32 -21.51 5.21
C PRO A 99 3.80 -21.78 3.77
N PRO A 100 2.93 -22.27 2.88
CA PRO A 100 3.27 -22.40 1.46
C PRO A 100 3.62 -21.02 0.88
N GLU A 101 4.43 -21.01 -0.18
CA GLU A 101 4.72 -19.77 -0.88
C GLU A 101 3.43 -19.23 -1.46
N GLN A 102 3.06 -18.01 -1.08
CA GLN A 102 1.98 -17.33 -1.76
C GLN A 102 2.51 -16.85 -3.12
N PRO A 103 1.76 -17.03 -4.20
CA PRO A 103 2.13 -16.42 -5.47
C PRO A 103 2.31 -14.93 -5.23
N ALA A 104 3.43 -14.39 -5.71
CA ALA A 104 3.70 -12.97 -5.61
C ALA A 104 2.44 -12.20 -6.07
N PRO A 105 2.00 -11.18 -5.32
CA PRO A 105 0.81 -10.43 -5.68
C PRO A 105 1.02 -9.91 -7.10
N THR A 106 0.26 -10.47 -8.06
CA THR A 106 0.25 -9.96 -9.42
C THR A 106 -0.37 -8.59 -9.32
N VAL A 107 0.47 -7.54 -9.38
CA VAL A 107 0.00 -6.17 -9.44
C VAL A 107 -0.91 -6.10 -10.67
N PRO A 108 -2.23 -5.93 -10.50
CA PRO A 108 -3.11 -5.82 -11.65
C PRO A 108 -2.62 -4.63 -12.48
N PRO A 109 -2.61 -4.73 -13.82
CA PRO A 109 -2.25 -3.60 -14.64
C PRO A 109 -3.12 -2.41 -14.22
N ALA A 110 -2.48 -1.25 -14.01
CA ALA A 110 -3.20 -0.05 -13.61
C ALA A 110 -4.40 0.14 -14.56
N PRO A 111 -5.59 0.49 -14.02
CA PRO A 111 -6.77 0.68 -14.85
C PRO A 111 -6.42 1.66 -15.97
N ARG A 112 -6.69 1.25 -17.23
CA ARG A 112 -6.43 2.09 -18.40
C ARG A 112 -7.38 3.28 -18.35
N ALA A 113 -6.92 4.40 -17.80
CA ALA A 113 -7.67 5.64 -17.82
C ALA A 113 -7.77 6.18 -19.24
N LEU A 114 -8.98 6.56 -19.65
CA LEU A 114 -9.23 7.35 -20.85
C LEU A 114 -9.47 8.80 -20.41
N MET A 115 -8.87 9.74 -21.14
CA MET A 115 -9.10 11.18 -20.99
C MET A 115 -9.81 11.69 -22.24
N GLU A 116 -10.55 12.78 -22.10
CA GLU A 116 -11.18 13.46 -23.24
C GLU A 116 -10.36 14.68 -23.63
N CYS A 117 -10.36 15.00 -24.92
CA CYS A 117 -9.80 16.26 -25.39
C CYS A 117 -10.62 17.43 -24.87
N THR A 118 -9.95 18.44 -24.32
CA THR A 118 -10.60 19.63 -23.76
C THR A 118 -11.36 20.46 -24.80
N ASP A 119 -11.01 20.34 -26.08
CA ASP A 119 -11.67 21.05 -27.19
C ASP A 119 -12.77 20.19 -27.85
N CYS A 120 -12.39 19.08 -28.48
CA CYS A 120 -13.31 18.28 -29.30
C CYS A 120 -13.90 17.06 -28.59
N ARG A 121 -13.60 16.87 -27.30
CA ARG A 121 -14.07 15.75 -26.46
C ARG A 121 -13.73 14.35 -26.97
N VAL A 122 -12.84 14.22 -27.95
CA VAL A 122 -12.42 12.90 -28.43
C VAL A 122 -11.75 12.13 -27.29
N PRO A 123 -12.19 10.90 -26.98
CA PRO A 123 -11.56 10.09 -25.95
C PRO A 123 -10.20 9.59 -26.46
N GLY A 124 -9.21 9.53 -25.57
CA GLY A 124 -7.90 8.96 -25.87
C GLY A 124 -7.11 8.68 -24.60
N ARG A 125 -5.94 8.05 -24.78
CA ARG A 125 -5.03 7.78 -23.68
C ARG A 125 -4.35 9.07 -23.21
N PRO A 126 -3.97 9.21 -21.94
CA PRO A 126 -3.28 10.40 -21.43
C PRO A 126 -2.07 10.81 -22.30
N GLU A 127 -1.32 9.84 -22.82
CA GLU A 127 -0.14 10.07 -23.66
C GLU A 127 -0.50 10.62 -25.05
N ALA A 128 -1.70 10.36 -25.54
CA ALA A 128 -2.20 10.88 -26.81
C ALA A 128 -2.75 12.32 -26.69
N LEU A 129 -2.97 12.79 -25.45
CA LEU A 129 -3.47 14.11 -25.11
C LEU A 129 -2.49 14.91 -24.23
N PRO A 130 -1.23 15.16 -24.67
CA PRO A 130 -0.34 16.08 -23.97
C PRO A 130 -0.99 17.45 -23.83
N GLY A 131 -1.08 17.95 -22.60
CA GLY A 131 -1.77 19.19 -22.27
C GLY A 131 -3.29 19.16 -22.44
N GLY A 132 -3.91 17.97 -22.52
CA GLY A 132 -5.37 17.80 -22.64
C GLY A 132 -5.91 17.94 -24.08
N LEU A 133 -5.05 18.10 -25.09
CA LEU A 133 -5.48 18.30 -26.47
C LEU A 133 -5.08 17.13 -27.37
N CYS A 134 -5.97 16.68 -28.24
CA CYS A 134 -5.65 15.67 -29.26
C CYS A 134 -4.74 16.24 -30.35
N ARG A 135 -4.07 15.37 -31.13
CA ARG A 135 -3.15 15.77 -32.20
C ARG A 135 -3.80 16.77 -33.18
N ALA A 136 -5.04 16.53 -33.58
CA ALA A 136 -5.75 17.40 -34.52
C ALA A 136 -5.99 18.81 -33.96
N CYS A 137 -6.45 18.93 -32.71
CA CYS A 137 -6.67 20.22 -32.05
C CYS A 137 -5.35 20.97 -31.81
N ARG A 138 -4.28 20.27 -31.37
CA ARG A 138 -2.95 20.86 -31.20
C ARG A 138 -2.39 21.44 -32.50
N SER A 139 -2.52 20.71 -33.60
CA SER A 139 -2.00 21.15 -34.91
C SER A 139 -2.87 22.21 -35.58
N SER A 140 -4.14 22.31 -35.20
CA SER A 140 -5.09 23.23 -35.84
C SER A 140 -5.09 24.62 -35.24
N GLY A 141 -4.61 24.81 -33.99
CA GLY A 141 -4.72 26.08 -33.26
C GLY A 141 -6.17 26.60 -33.10
N ARG A 142 -7.15 25.76 -33.45
CA ARG A 142 -8.57 26.09 -33.47
C ARG A 142 -9.19 25.52 -32.21
N THR A 143 -9.46 26.40 -31.26
CA THR A 143 -10.50 26.18 -30.25
C THR A 143 -11.81 26.05 -31.01
N THR A 144 -12.20 24.82 -31.38
CA THR A 144 -13.59 24.58 -31.78
C THR A 144 -14.44 24.91 -30.56
N PRO A 145 -15.44 25.81 -30.64
CA PRO A 145 -16.35 26.00 -29.53
C PRO A 145 -16.92 24.64 -29.16
N SER A 146 -16.58 24.15 -27.98
CA SER A 146 -17.22 22.99 -27.38
C SER A 146 -18.70 23.35 -27.33
N GLU A 147 -19.48 22.82 -28.27
CA GLU A 147 -20.93 22.88 -28.23
C GLU A 147 -21.34 21.97 -27.07
N GLY A 148 -21.22 22.52 -25.86
CA GLY A 148 -21.73 21.90 -24.66
C GLY A 148 -23.21 21.59 -24.87
N PRO A 149 -23.78 20.64 -24.14
CA PRO A 149 -25.20 20.35 -24.25
C PRO A 149 -25.92 21.68 -24.11
N THR A 150 -26.72 22.05 -25.13
CA THR A 150 -27.47 23.30 -25.16
C THR A 150 -28.33 23.33 -23.91
N GLY A 151 -27.79 23.94 -22.85
CA GLY A 151 -28.42 23.99 -21.55
C GLY A 151 -29.69 24.78 -21.76
N MET A 152 -30.82 24.11 -21.56
CA MET A 152 -32.13 24.75 -21.59
C MET A 152 -32.03 26.02 -20.72
N ARG A 153 -32.29 27.19 -21.30
CA ARG A 153 -32.10 28.48 -20.62
C ARG A 153 -32.79 28.42 -19.25
N PRO A 154 -32.22 29.01 -18.17
CA PRO A 154 -32.77 28.88 -16.82
C PRO A 154 -34.26 29.21 -16.69
N VAL A 155 -34.78 30.08 -17.55
CA VAL A 155 -36.21 30.40 -17.66
C VAL A 155 -37.02 29.20 -18.16
N ALA A 156 -36.56 28.49 -19.18
CA ALA A 156 -37.22 27.31 -19.70
C ALA A 156 -37.14 26.12 -18.72
N VAL A 157 -36.07 26.00 -17.93
CA VAL A 157 -36.01 25.04 -16.82
C VAL A 157 -37.06 25.35 -15.75
N ARG A 158 -37.18 26.62 -15.35
CA ARG A 158 -38.20 27.06 -14.36
C ARG A 158 -39.62 26.87 -14.87
N ALA A 159 -39.88 27.17 -16.14
CA ALA A 159 -41.17 26.95 -16.78
C ALA A 159 -41.54 25.45 -16.80
N ARG A 160 -40.59 24.60 -17.22
CA ARG A 160 -40.80 23.14 -17.24
C ARG A 160 -41.02 22.57 -15.83
N ALA A 161 -40.27 23.05 -14.84
CA ALA A 161 -40.47 22.65 -13.44
C ALA A 161 -41.80 23.16 -12.86
N ALA A 162 -42.35 24.26 -13.37
CA ALA A 162 -43.68 24.73 -13.00
C ALA A 162 -44.78 23.84 -13.60
N GLU A 163 -44.66 23.45 -14.88
CA GLU A 163 -45.58 22.50 -15.54
C GLU A 163 -45.64 21.15 -14.83
N VAL A 164 -44.48 20.59 -14.47
CA VAL A 164 -44.41 19.31 -13.75
C VAL A 164 -45.04 19.44 -12.36
N ARG A 165 -44.80 20.53 -11.64
CA ARG A 165 -45.44 20.74 -10.33
C ARG A 165 -46.94 20.96 -10.43
N ALA A 166 -47.42 21.61 -11.49
CA ALA A 166 -48.85 21.79 -11.74
C ALA A 166 -49.55 20.47 -12.05
N SER A 167 -48.95 19.64 -12.91
CA SER A 167 -49.47 18.30 -13.23
C SER A 167 -49.49 17.36 -12.02
N MET A 168 -48.52 17.47 -11.11
CA MET A 168 -48.49 16.69 -9.86
C MET A 168 -49.49 17.18 -8.79
N ARG A 169 -49.97 18.43 -8.86
CA ARG A 169 -50.93 19.01 -7.90
C ARG A 169 -52.40 18.92 -8.34
N ALA A 170 -52.66 18.65 -9.62
CA ALA A 170 -54.03 18.42 -10.06
C ALA A 170 -54.53 17.09 -9.46
N PRO A 171 -55.69 17.08 -8.75
CA PRO A 171 -56.29 15.82 -8.34
C PRO A 171 -56.62 15.04 -9.62
N GLN A 172 -56.06 13.83 -9.73
CA GLN A 172 -56.34 12.95 -10.84
C GLN A 172 -57.79 12.49 -10.70
N THR A 173 -58.72 13.23 -11.31
CA THR A 173 -60.10 12.78 -11.47
C THR A 173 -60.04 11.55 -12.35
N ILE A 174 -60.09 10.40 -11.69
CA ILE A 174 -60.31 9.09 -12.31
C ILE A 174 -61.52 9.25 -13.22
N ARG A 175 -61.24 9.31 -14.53
CA ARG A 175 -62.25 9.44 -15.56
C ARG A 175 -62.86 8.05 -15.77
N THR A 176 -63.81 7.69 -14.91
CA THR A 176 -64.58 6.45 -15.04
C THR A 176 -65.48 6.58 -16.27
N ASN A 177 -65.04 6.00 -17.38
CA ASN A 177 -65.88 5.79 -18.56
C ASN A 177 -66.85 4.66 -18.23
N LEU A 178 -68.13 4.98 -18.01
CA LEU A 178 -69.21 3.98 -17.95
C LEU A 178 -70.04 4.09 -19.22
N LEU A 179 -69.77 3.17 -20.14
CA LEU A 179 -70.66 2.77 -21.23
C LEU A 179 -71.94 2.15 -20.64
N ARG A 180 -73.10 2.68 -21.03
CA ARG A 180 -74.41 1.98 -20.96
C ARG A 180 -75.30 2.61 -22.05
N VAL A 181 -75.28 2.10 -23.28
CA VAL A 181 -76.08 1.00 -23.85
C VAL A 181 -77.60 1.18 -23.63
N LYS A 182 -78.27 1.62 -24.71
CA LYS A 182 -79.62 1.30 -25.24
C LYS A 182 -80.75 0.99 -24.25
N GLN A 183 -81.80 1.82 -24.25
CA GLN A 183 -83.11 1.63 -24.92
C GLN A 183 -83.94 2.91 -24.70
#